data_AF-A0A1E7Z7G1-F1
#
_entry.id   AF-A0A1E7Z7G1-F1
#
_cell.length_a   1.000
_cell.length_b   1.000
_cell.length_c   1.000
_cell.angle_alpha   90.00
_cell.angle_beta   90.00
_cell.angle_gamma   90.00
#
_symmetry.space_group_name_H-M   'P 1'
#
loop_
_entity.id
_entity.type
_entity.pdbx_description
1 polymer ?
#
loop_
_entity_poly.entity_id
_entity_poly.type
_entity_poly.pdbx_seq_one_letter_code
_entity_poly.pdbx_strand_id
1 'polypeptide(L)'
;MLNENTLLIGQVLQIRDKILAKRHVIPSSLQNEWLRLKERTAAFDIKRAFNTARKGTTFTKPALSNQSLNDLAALVSSLRSFNAKISH
;
A
#
# COMPACT_ATOMS: atom_id res chain seq x y z
N MET A 1 -16.56 -12.48 -10.43
CA MET A 1 -15.97 -11.16 -10.72
C MET A 1 -15.02 -10.81 -9.60
N LEU A 2 -13.74 -10.56 -9.90
CA LEU A 2 -12.83 -10.01 -8.89
C LEU A 2 -13.33 -8.59 -8.58
N ASN A 3 -13.64 -8.28 -7.32
CA ASN A 3 -14.05 -6.93 -6.93
C ASN A 3 -12.95 -5.94 -7.34
N GLU A 4 -13.32 -4.84 -8.01
CA GLU A 4 -12.39 -3.81 -8.48
C GLU A 4 -11.51 -3.27 -7.34
N ASN A 5 -12.06 -3.17 -6.12
CA ASN A 5 -11.32 -2.88 -4.90
C ASN A 5 -10.15 -3.84 -4.66
N THR A 6 -10.37 -5.15 -4.83
CA THR A 6 -9.34 -6.18 -4.66
C THR A 6 -8.22 -6.02 -5.69
N LEU A 7 -8.58 -5.68 -6.95
CA LEU A 7 -7.59 -5.44 -8.00
C LEU A 7 -6.73 -4.21 -7.67
N LEU A 8 -7.35 -3.09 -7.28
CA LEU A 8 -6.64 -1.87 -6.93
C LEU A 8 -5.74 -2.06 -5.69
N ILE A 9 -6.23 -2.77 -4.67
CA ILE A 9 -5.43 -3.13 -3.49
C ILE A 9 -4.22 -3.98 -3.90
N GLY A 10 -4.41 -4.96 -4.79
CA GLY A 10 -3.30 -5.75 -5.34
C GLY A 10 -2.26 -4.88 -6.05
N GLN A 11 -2.69 -3.91 -6.86
CA GLN A 11 -1.79 -2.97 -7.54
C GLN A 11 -1.04 -2.07 -6.55
N VAL A 12 -1.72 -1.56 -5.51
CA VAL A 12 -1.10 -0.78 -4.43
C VAL A 12 0.05 -1.58 -3.79
N LEU A 13 -0.21 -2.83 -3.42
CA LEU A 13 0.78 -3.70 -2.78
C LEU A 13 1.98 -3.97 -3.72
N GLN A 14 1.72 -4.29 -4.99
CA GLN A 14 2.77 -4.55 -5.97
C GLN A 14 3.69 -3.33 -6.18
N ILE A 15 3.12 -2.14 -6.33
CA ILE A 15 3.93 -0.92 -6.56
C ILE A 15 4.71 -0.55 -5.30
N ARG A 16 4.09 -0.66 -4.12
CA ARG A 16 4.75 -0.42 -2.84
C ARG A 16 5.94 -1.35 -2.62
N ASP A 17 5.77 -2.64 -2.87
CA ASP A 17 6.84 -3.63 -2.71
C ASP A 17 8.00 -3.35 -3.69
N LYS A 18 7.69 -2.93 -4.92
CA LYS A 18 8.68 -2.46 -5.89
C LYS A 18 9.48 -1.25 -5.37
N ILE A 19 8.80 -0.25 -4.79
CA ILE A 19 9.47 0.93 -4.21
C ILE A 19 10.33 0.53 -3.00
N LEU A 20 9.82 -0.34 -2.13
CA LEU A 20 10.55 -0.85 -0.95
C LEU A 20 11.84 -1.60 -1.33
N ALA A 21 11.81 -2.38 -2.41
CA ALA A 21 12.97 -3.09 -2.92
C ALA A 21 14.12 -2.13 -3.30
N LYS A 22 13.78 -0.97 -3.88
CA LYS A 22 14.74 0.08 -4.24
C LYS A 22 14.75 1.26 -3.28
N ARG A 23 14.31 1.10 -2.03
CA ARG A 23 14.22 2.21 -1.05
C ARG A 23 15.51 3.03 -0.86
N HIS A 24 16.65 2.43 -1.17
CA HIS A 24 17.97 3.05 -1.08
C HIS A 24 18.20 4.11 -2.18
N VAL A 25 17.42 4.10 -3.26
CA VAL A 25 17.50 5.12 -4.33
C VAL A 25 16.56 6.30 -4.09
N ILE A 26 15.77 6.28 -3.00
CA ILE A 26 14.85 7.37 -2.68
C ILE A 26 15.68 8.56 -2.17
N PRO A 27 15.64 9.73 -2.86
CA PRO A 27 16.34 10.91 -2.41
C PRO A 27 15.77 11.42 -1.08
N SER A 28 16.61 12.03 -0.24
CA SER A 28 16.18 12.61 1.04
C SER A 28 15.05 13.63 0.89
N SER A 29 14.98 14.35 -0.22
CA SER A 29 13.89 15.29 -0.55
C SER A 29 12.52 14.61 -0.71
N LEU A 30 12.50 13.34 -1.10
CA LEU A 30 11.29 12.54 -1.33
C LEU A 30 10.97 11.58 -0.18
N GLN A 31 11.81 11.52 0.86
CA GLN A 31 11.64 10.64 2.02
C GLN A 31 10.30 10.87 2.75
N ASN A 32 9.91 12.15 2.91
CA ASN A 32 8.66 12.52 3.57
C ASN A 32 7.42 12.12 2.75
N GLU A 33 7.49 12.28 1.42
CA GLU A 33 6.42 11.83 0.50
C GLU A 33 6.29 10.30 0.56
N TRP A 34 7.43 9.60 0.58
CA TRP A 34 7.45 8.15 0.73
C TRP A 34 6.84 7.67 2.06
N LEU A 35 7.20 8.28 3.19
CA LEU A 35 6.65 7.91 4.50
C LEU A 35 5.13 8.05 4.53
N ARG A 36 4.58 9.16 4.01
CA ARG A 36 3.12 9.38 3.91
C ARG A 36 2.44 8.30 3.05
N LEU A 37 3.02 7.95 1.90
CA LEU A 37 2.48 6.90 1.04
C LEU A 37 2.58 5.51 1.70
N LYS A 38 3.68 5.23 2.40
CA LYS A 38 3.86 3.99 3.14
C LYS A 38 2.84 3.84 4.27
N GLU A 39 2.55 4.90 5.01
CA GLU A 39 1.53 4.90 6.06
C GLU A 39 0.13 4.66 5.49
N ARG A 40 -0.25 5.36 4.42
CA ARG A 40 -1.55 5.16 3.74
C ARG A 40 -1.71 3.75 3.20
N THR A 41 -0.61 3.12 2.77
CA THR A 41 -0.63 1.75 2.24
C THR A 41 -0.50 0.66 3.32
N ALA A 42 -0.15 1.02 4.56
CA ALA A 42 0.02 0.08 5.66
C ALA A 42 -1.30 -0.59 6.08
N ALA A 43 -2.44 0.06 5.82
CA ALA A 43 -3.77 -0.50 6.06
C ALA A 43 -4.09 -1.71 5.17
N PHE A 44 -3.44 -1.82 4.01
CA PHE A 44 -3.63 -2.92 3.06
C PHE A 44 -2.64 -4.08 3.28
N ASP A 45 -1.65 -3.89 4.17
CA ASP A 45 -0.67 -4.93 4.42
C ASP A 45 -1.24 -6.03 5.30
N ILE A 46 -1.61 -7.12 4.66
CA ILE A 46 -2.12 -8.32 5.31
C ILE A 46 -1.10 -8.87 6.33
N LYS A 47 0.22 -8.69 6.13
CA LYS A 47 1.24 -9.14 7.10
C LYS A 47 1.15 -8.39 8.44
N ARG A 48 0.68 -7.14 8.44
CA ARG A 48 0.43 -6.38 9.68
C ARG A 48 -0.75 -6.97 10.47
N ALA A 49 -1.78 -7.45 9.78
CA ALA A 49 -2.92 -8.11 10.39
C ALA A 49 -2.55 -9.52 10.93
N PHE A 50 -1.68 -10.26 10.25
CA PHE A 50 -1.22 -11.57 10.74
C PHE A 50 -0.28 -11.46 11.95
N ASN A 51 0.60 -10.45 12.00
CA ASN A 51 1.49 -10.24 13.16
C ASN A 51 0.74 -9.85 14.46
N THR A 52 -0.54 -9.49 14.36
CA THR A 52 -1.42 -9.19 15.51
C THR A 52 -2.41 -10.33 15.80
N ALA A 53 -2.50 -11.34 14.93
CA ALA A 53 -3.38 -12.48 15.14
C ALA A 53 -2.77 -13.43 16.18
N ARG A 54 -3.37 -13.48 17.38
CA ARG A 54 -2.97 -14.38 18.46
C ARG A 54 -3.83 -15.65 18.44
N LYS A 55 -3.25 -16.82 18.73
CA LYS A 55 -4.00 -18.07 18.84
C LYS A 55 -5.09 -17.91 19.93
N GLY A 56 -6.35 -18.18 19.59
CA GLY A 56 -7.50 -18.07 20.50
C GLY A 56 -8.22 -16.72 20.49
N THR A 57 -7.82 -15.76 19.66
CA THR A 57 -8.57 -14.49 19.47
C THR A 57 -9.27 -14.47 18.11
N THR A 58 -10.50 -13.96 18.06
CA THR A 58 -11.28 -13.79 16.83
C THR A 58 -10.52 -12.91 15.85
N PHE A 59 -10.03 -13.50 14.76
CA PHE A 59 -9.39 -12.76 13.67
C PHE A 59 -10.47 -12.20 12.76
N THR A 60 -10.74 -10.91 12.88
CA THR A 60 -11.51 -10.20 11.87
C THR A 60 -10.57 -9.90 10.71
N LYS A 61 -10.75 -10.60 9.57
CA LYS A 61 -10.07 -10.23 8.32
C LYS A 61 -10.25 -8.72 8.15
N PRO A 62 -9.19 -7.92 7.91
CA PRO A 62 -9.36 -6.50 7.68
C PRO A 62 -10.42 -6.37 6.62
N ALA A 63 -11.54 -5.73 6.95
CA ALA A 63 -12.54 -5.39 5.95
C ALA A 63 -11.75 -4.69 4.84
N LEU A 64 -11.74 -5.28 3.64
CA LEU A 64 -11.10 -4.69 2.47
C LEU A 64 -11.67 -3.28 2.41
N SER A 65 -10.83 -2.33 2.81
CA SER A 65 -11.14 -0.97 3.25
C SER A 65 -12.52 -0.44 2.85
N ASN A 66 -13.24 0.18 3.77
CA ASN A 66 -14.37 1.09 3.46
C ASN A 66 -13.93 2.34 2.64
N GLN A 67 -12.73 2.34 2.05
CA GLN A 67 -12.28 3.41 1.16
C GLN A 67 -13.01 3.31 -0.17
N SER A 68 -13.35 4.48 -0.71
CA SER A 68 -13.97 4.58 -2.02
C SER A 68 -13.02 4.05 -3.09
N LEU A 69 -13.58 3.47 -4.16
CA LEU A 69 -12.83 3.09 -5.38
C LEU A 69 -11.96 4.25 -5.88
N ASN A 70 -12.47 5.49 -5.77
CA ASN A 70 -11.76 6.70 -6.18
C ASN A 70 -10.52 6.96 -5.33
N ASP A 71 -10.57 6.70 -4.02
CA ASP A 71 -9.43 6.88 -3.11
C ASP A 71 -8.33 5.85 -3.40
N LEU A 72 -8.74 4.60 -3.67
CA LEU A 72 -7.83 3.53 -4.07
C LEU A 72 -7.16 3.83 -5.42
N ALA A 73 -7.92 4.30 -6.41
CA ALA A 73 -7.39 4.68 -7.71
C ALA A 73 -6.42 5.87 -7.60
N ALA A 74 -6.75 6.90 -6.80
CA ALA A 74 -5.87 8.03 -6.53
C ALA A 74 -4.58 7.60 -5.81
N LEU A 75 -4.66 6.63 -4.90
CA LEU A 75 -3.50 6.07 -4.21
C LEU A 75 -2.58 5.29 -5.17
N VAL A 76 -3.15 4.47 -6.06
CA VAL A 76 -2.39 3.79 -7.13
C VAL A 76 -1.67 4.80 -8.01
N SER A 77 -2.38 5.84 -8.45
CA SER A 77 -1.80 6.91 -9.29
C SER A 77 -0.63 7.60 -8.57
N SER A 78 -0.82 7.98 -7.30
CA SER A 78 0.22 8.61 -6.49
C SER A 78 1.47 7.72 -6.33
N LEU A 79 1.29 6.42 -6.09
CA LEU A 79 2.39 5.45 -6.01
C LEU A 79 3.12 5.29 -7.35
N ARG A 80 2.39 5.30 -8.48
CA ARG A 80 3.01 5.25 -9.82
C ARG A 80 3.84 6.49 -10.10
N SER A 81 3.29 7.68 -9.84
CA SER A 81 4.02 8.94 -9.99
C SER A 81 5.25 8.99 -9.10
N PHE A 82 5.14 8.57 -7.84
CA PHE A 82 6.29 8.47 -6.95
C PHE A 82 7.34 7.51 -7.50
N ASN A 83 6.94 6.30 -7.91
CA ASN A 83 7.86 5.32 -8.49
C ASN A 83 8.56 5.84 -9.76
N ALA A 84 7.88 6.64 -10.59
CA ALA A 84 8.48 7.28 -11.75
C ALA A 84 9.54 8.32 -11.33
N LYS A 85 9.24 9.19 -10.35
CA LYS A 85 10.19 10.21 -9.82
C LYS A 85 11.50 9.60 -9.31
N ILE A 86 11.45 8.40 -8.75
CA ILE A 86 12.63 7.69 -8.20
C ILE A 86 13.23 6.66 -9.17
N SER A 87 12.74 6.57 -10.42
CA SER A 87 13.35 5.73 -11.47
C SER A 87 14.09 6.55 -12.53
N HIS A 88 13.95 7.88 -12.47
CA HIS A 88 14.74 8.85 -13.22
C HIS A 88 15.97 9.24 -12.38
#